data_AF-A4HZG6-F1
#
_entry.id   AF-A4HZG6-F1
#
_cell.length_a   1.000
_cell.length_b   1.000
_cell.length_c   1.000
_cell.angle_alpha   90.00
_cell.angle_beta   90.00
_cell.angle_gamma   90.00
#
_symmetry.space_group_name_H-M   'P 1'
#
loop_
_entity.id
_entity.type
_entity.pdbx_description
1 polymer ?
#
loop_
_entity_poly.entity_id
_entity_poly.type
_entity_poly.pdbx_seq_one_letter_code
_entity_poly.pdbx_strand_id
1 'polypeptide(L)'
;MERVRIRYVLTGACPSTYSGRVVHDFVALKQPNGCDTTIEMVKAQFRSNWPADMKELAERISESGIRVLKAGRVLNDGDSLTRHLTASEREACLVSGDTKVGDTNDEMQKPSVLVHMVIQGNRAPPAENSKREKHKVSSTPEGGNSGEGHEVKKDSCCCVM
;
A
#
# COMPACT_ATOMS: atom_id res chain seq x y z
N MET A 1 8.23 -26.76 4.07
CA MET A 1 8.69 -25.39 3.77
C MET A 1 8.34 -24.50 4.95
N GLU A 2 9.24 -23.62 5.37
CA GLU A 2 8.96 -22.69 6.48
C GLU A 2 7.99 -21.59 6.03
N ARG A 3 7.05 -21.27 6.91
CA ARG A 3 6.12 -20.14 6.76
C ARG A 3 6.29 -19.19 7.94
N VAL A 4 5.89 -17.95 7.77
CA VAL A 4 5.87 -16.94 8.83
C VAL A 4 4.44 -16.51 9.12
N ARG A 5 4.11 -16.35 10.41
CA ARG A 5 2.83 -15.74 10.84
C ARG A 5 2.88 -14.24 10.62
N ILE A 6 1.93 -13.73 9.84
CA ILE A 6 1.79 -12.30 9.61
C ILE A 6 0.42 -11.83 10.09
N ARG A 7 0.43 -10.67 10.77
CA ARG A 7 -0.76 -9.86 11.06
C ARG A 7 -0.78 -8.67 10.13
N TYR A 8 -1.74 -8.65 9.21
CA TYR A 8 -2.00 -7.50 8.36
C TYR A 8 -2.95 -6.55 9.07
N VAL A 9 -2.53 -5.30 9.25
CA VAL A 9 -3.42 -4.22 9.68
C VAL A 9 -3.86 -3.46 8.44
N LEU A 10 -5.17 -3.39 8.22
CA LEU A 10 -5.74 -2.68 7.08
C LEU A 10 -5.77 -1.18 7.36
N THR A 11 -5.16 -0.37 6.49
CA THR A 11 -5.13 1.09 6.65
C THR A 11 -5.21 1.80 5.30
N GLY A 12 -5.26 3.13 5.31
CA GLY A 12 -5.32 3.95 4.10
C GLY A 12 -6.75 4.11 3.57
N ALA A 13 -6.92 4.08 2.25
CA ALA A 13 -8.19 4.29 1.55
C ALA A 13 -9.11 3.05 1.58
N CYS A 14 -9.25 2.43 2.74
CA CYS A 14 -10.26 1.40 2.98
C CYS A 14 -11.52 2.03 3.61
N PRO A 15 -12.71 1.44 3.43
CA PRO A 15 -13.90 1.88 4.15
C PRO A 15 -13.66 1.86 5.67
N SER A 16 -14.24 2.82 6.38
CA SER A 16 -14.04 3.00 7.83
C SER A 16 -14.37 1.76 8.66
N THR A 17 -15.30 0.92 8.20
CA THR A 17 -15.69 -0.35 8.83
C THR A 17 -14.59 -1.41 8.85
N TYR A 18 -13.59 -1.30 7.96
CA TYR A 18 -12.46 -2.22 7.85
C TYR A 18 -11.13 -1.60 8.29
N SER A 19 -11.06 -0.27 8.42
CA SER A 19 -9.84 0.41 8.87
C SER A 19 -9.43 -0.05 10.27
N GLY A 20 -8.15 -0.37 10.44
CA GLY A 20 -7.59 -0.91 11.67
C GLY A 20 -7.89 -2.39 11.93
N ARG A 21 -8.70 -3.06 11.09
CA ARG A 21 -8.92 -4.51 11.24
C ARG A 21 -7.63 -5.28 11.01
N VAL A 22 -7.51 -6.39 11.72
CA VAL A 22 -6.37 -7.30 11.65
C VAL A 22 -6.78 -8.57 10.91
N VAL A 23 -5.98 -8.98 9.92
CA VAL A 23 -6.12 -10.24 9.19
C VAL A 23 -4.87 -11.09 9.44
N HIS A 24 -5.06 -12.34 9.85
CA HIS A 24 -3.97 -13.30 10.05
C HIS A 24 -3.75 -14.12 8.78
N ASP A 25 -2.50 -14.34 8.40
CA ASP A 25 -2.15 -15.27 7.34
C ASP A 25 -0.77 -15.92 7.60
N PHE A 26 -0.50 -17.01 6.88
CA PHE A 26 0.80 -17.66 6.82
C PHE A 26 1.41 -17.53 5.44
N VAL A 27 2.58 -16.90 5.39
CA VAL A 27 3.29 -16.68 4.13
C VAL A 27 4.51 -17.57 4.07
N ALA A 28 4.68 -18.31 2.98
CA ALA A 28 5.89 -19.10 2.76
C ALA A 28 7.10 -18.17 2.58
N LEU A 29 8.23 -18.47 3.21
CA LEU A 29 9.45 -17.68 3.03
C LEU A 29 10.12 -17.91 1.67
N LYS A 30 9.91 -19.09 1.11
CA LYS A 30 10.38 -19.50 -0.20
C LYS A 30 9.24 -20.00 -1.06
N GLN A 31 9.32 -19.69 -2.33
CA GLN A 31 8.45 -20.20 -3.37
C GLN A 31 8.80 -21.67 -3.71
N PRO A 32 7.90 -22.42 -4.38
CA PRO A 32 8.19 -23.80 -4.77
C PRO A 32 9.43 -23.98 -5.65
N ASN A 33 9.80 -22.94 -6.42
CA ASN A 33 11.00 -22.90 -7.24
C ASN A 33 12.30 -22.61 -6.45
N GLY A 34 12.20 -22.42 -5.12
CA GLY A 34 13.33 -22.13 -4.24
C GLY A 34 13.70 -20.64 -4.12
N CYS A 35 13.10 -19.76 -4.92
CA CYS A 35 13.29 -18.32 -4.81
C CYS A 35 12.66 -17.78 -3.52
N ASP A 36 13.22 -16.69 -2.97
CA ASP A 36 12.63 -15.99 -1.85
C ASP A 36 11.27 -15.38 -2.24
N THR A 37 10.33 -15.40 -1.30
CA THR A 37 9.05 -14.69 -1.46
C THR A 37 9.26 -13.19 -1.42
N THR A 38 8.82 -12.49 -2.46
CA THR A 38 8.89 -11.03 -2.54
C THR A 38 7.67 -10.36 -1.91
N ILE A 39 7.77 -9.07 -1.60
CA ILE A 39 6.63 -8.29 -1.09
C ILE A 39 5.47 -8.23 -2.10
N GLU A 40 5.77 -8.20 -3.40
CA GLU A 40 4.75 -8.32 -4.45
C GLU A 40 3.94 -9.61 -4.30
N MET A 41 4.61 -10.75 -4.06
CA MET A 41 3.94 -12.03 -3.84
C MET A 41 3.12 -12.03 -2.55
N VAL A 42 3.59 -11.35 -1.49
CA VAL A 42 2.81 -11.17 -0.25
C VAL A 42 1.52 -10.39 -0.54
N LYS A 43 1.58 -9.32 -1.33
CA LYS A 43 0.39 -8.54 -1.74
C LYS A 43 -0.58 -9.41 -2.56
N ALA A 44 -0.06 -10.23 -3.48
CA ALA A 44 -0.86 -11.13 -4.29
C ALA A 44 -1.58 -12.18 -3.44
N GLN A 45 -0.86 -12.82 -2.50
CA GLN A 45 -1.45 -13.79 -1.56
C GLN A 45 -2.51 -13.15 -0.66
N PHE A 46 -2.23 -11.95 -0.14
CA PHE A 46 -3.20 -11.19 0.65
C PHE A 46 -4.49 -10.92 -0.14
N ARG A 47 -4.36 -10.58 -1.43
CA ARG A 47 -5.52 -10.36 -2.31
C ARG A 47 -6.30 -11.63 -2.65
N SER A 48 -5.68 -12.81 -2.62
CA SER A 48 -6.35 -14.08 -2.90
C SER A 48 -7.06 -14.69 -1.67
N ASN A 49 -6.62 -14.32 -0.47
CA ASN A 49 -6.99 -15.00 0.77
C ASN A 49 -7.84 -14.12 1.71
N TRP A 50 -8.90 -13.51 1.18
CA TRP A 50 -9.80 -12.71 2.02
C TRP A 50 -10.69 -13.56 2.93
N PRO A 51 -10.82 -13.20 4.22
CA PRO A 51 -11.86 -13.73 5.07
C PRO A 51 -13.26 -13.52 4.45
N ALA A 52 -14.18 -14.45 4.73
CA ALA A 52 -15.51 -14.44 4.12
C ALA A 52 -16.32 -13.17 4.44
N ASP A 53 -16.12 -12.58 5.61
CA ASP A 53 -16.75 -11.33 6.05
C ASP A 53 -16.14 -10.07 5.43
N MET A 54 -15.05 -10.20 4.65
CA MET A 54 -14.35 -9.08 4.00
C MET A 54 -14.44 -9.10 2.47
N LYS A 55 -15.35 -9.91 1.88
CA LYS A 55 -15.51 -9.98 0.42
C LYS A 55 -15.88 -8.64 -0.22
N GLU A 56 -16.75 -7.86 0.43
CA GLU A 56 -17.11 -6.51 -0.04
C GLU A 56 -15.89 -5.59 -0.12
N LEU A 57 -14.99 -5.67 0.87
CA LEU A 57 -13.73 -4.92 0.85
C LEU A 57 -12.86 -5.36 -0.34
N ALA A 58 -12.70 -6.67 -0.52
CA ALA A 58 -11.88 -7.25 -1.58
C ALA A 58 -12.30 -6.74 -2.97
N GLU A 59 -13.60 -6.66 -3.22
CA GLU A 59 -14.16 -6.12 -4.47
C GLU A 59 -13.83 -4.63 -4.64
N ARG A 60 -14.02 -3.83 -3.58
CA ARG A 60 -13.80 -2.38 -3.62
C ARG A 60 -12.35 -1.98 -3.87
N ILE A 61 -11.39 -2.76 -3.38
CA ILE A 61 -9.96 -2.44 -3.48
C ILE A 61 -9.24 -3.27 -4.55
N SER A 62 -10.00 -4.01 -5.37
CA SER A 62 -9.47 -4.88 -6.42
C SER A 62 -8.51 -4.16 -7.37
N GLU A 63 -8.75 -2.89 -7.68
CA GLU A 63 -7.88 -2.07 -8.54
C GLU A 63 -6.94 -1.14 -7.76
N SER A 64 -7.08 -1.08 -6.44
CA SER A 64 -6.33 -0.15 -5.60
C SER A 64 -4.87 -0.57 -5.43
N GLY A 65 -3.95 0.38 -5.55
CA GLY A 65 -2.57 0.16 -5.16
C GLY A 65 -2.49 -0.25 -3.68
N ILE A 66 -1.56 -1.14 -3.32
CA ILE A 66 -1.29 -1.50 -1.93
C ILE A 66 0.18 -1.19 -1.65
N ARG A 67 0.47 -0.45 -0.59
CA ARG A 67 1.81 -0.32 -0.02
C ARG A 67 1.92 -1.15 1.25
N VAL A 68 3.09 -1.76 1.43
CA VAL A 68 3.37 -2.60 2.60
C VAL A 68 4.28 -1.80 3.52
N LEU A 69 3.85 -1.60 4.77
CA LEU A 69 4.64 -0.89 5.78
C LEU A 69 4.98 -1.83 6.93
N LYS A 70 6.25 -1.85 7.34
CA LYS A 70 6.72 -2.58 8.52
C LYS A 70 7.65 -1.68 9.33
N ALA A 71 7.40 -1.56 10.63
CA ALA A 71 8.20 -0.74 11.55
C ALA A 71 8.47 0.70 11.02
N GLY A 72 7.42 1.34 10.46
CA GLY A 72 7.51 2.71 9.93
C GLY A 72 8.22 2.84 8.56
N ARG A 73 8.64 1.74 7.93
CA ARG A 73 9.29 1.74 6.61
C ARG A 73 8.40 1.12 5.56
N VAL A 74 8.34 1.77 4.39
CA VAL A 74 7.65 1.23 3.21
C VAL A 74 8.56 0.20 2.56
N LEU A 75 8.04 -1.00 2.31
CA LEU A 75 8.76 -2.08 1.64
C LEU A 75 8.48 -2.04 0.14
N ASN A 76 9.50 -2.27 -0.67
CA ASN A 76 9.38 -2.27 -2.12
C ASN A 76 8.93 -3.65 -2.63
N ASP A 77 8.27 -3.67 -3.79
CA ASP A 77 7.70 -4.91 -4.37
C ASP A 77 8.75 -6.01 -4.60
N GLY A 78 9.95 -5.63 -5.05
CA GLY A 78 11.07 -6.55 -5.29
C GLY A 78 11.84 -6.97 -4.03
N ASP A 79 11.52 -6.44 -2.86
CA ASP A 79 12.21 -6.83 -1.63
C ASP A 79 11.83 -8.27 -1.23
N SER A 80 12.81 -9.04 -0.76
CA SER A 80 12.57 -10.37 -0.15
C SER A 80 11.97 -10.17 1.25
N LEU A 81 10.87 -10.87 1.53
CA LEU A 81 10.21 -10.87 2.84
C LEU A 81 11.19 -11.23 3.96
N THR A 82 12.02 -12.24 3.73
CA THR A 82 13.01 -12.75 4.68
C THR A 82 13.98 -11.66 5.14
N ARG A 83 14.38 -10.73 4.25
CA ARG A 83 15.30 -9.63 4.58
C ARG A 83 14.71 -8.63 5.57
N HIS A 84 13.39 -8.54 5.64
CA HIS A 84 12.68 -7.61 6.51
C HIS A 84 12.26 -8.21 7.86
N LEU A 85 12.53 -9.51 8.07
CA LEU A 85 12.33 -10.16 9.36
C LEU A 85 13.53 -9.92 10.28
N THR A 86 13.26 -9.46 11.50
CA THR A 86 14.27 -9.37 12.56
C THR A 86 14.65 -10.77 13.06
N ALA A 87 15.79 -10.88 13.76
CA ALA A 87 16.21 -12.15 14.35
C ALA A 87 15.12 -12.74 15.27
N SER A 88 14.53 -11.90 16.13
CA SER A 88 13.45 -12.31 17.04
C SER A 88 12.17 -12.74 16.30
N GLU A 89 11.83 -12.09 15.19
CA GLU A 89 10.68 -12.50 14.38
C GLU A 89 10.92 -13.87 13.72
N ARG A 90 12.15 -14.15 13.25
CA ARG A 90 12.51 -15.46 12.71
C ARG A 90 12.52 -16.55 13.77
N GLU A 91 12.84 -16.23 15.01
CA GLU A 91 12.79 -17.20 16.10
C GLU A 91 11.35 -17.49 16.55
N ALA A 92 10.53 -16.46 16.71
CA ALA A 92 9.22 -16.59 17.35
C ALA A 92 8.03 -16.78 16.39
N CYS A 93 8.13 -16.28 15.15
CA CYS A 93 6.97 -16.20 14.23
C CYS A 93 6.99 -17.26 13.13
N LEU A 94 8.02 -18.11 13.04
CA LEU A 94 8.07 -19.18 12.05
C LEU A 94 7.22 -20.37 12.46
N VAL A 95 6.62 -21.01 11.46
CA VAL A 95 5.76 -22.18 11.60
C VAL A 95 6.05 -23.21 10.53
N SER A 96 5.71 -24.47 10.84
CA SER A 96 5.76 -25.55 9.85
C SER A 96 4.80 -25.26 8.70
N GLY A 97 5.16 -25.71 7.49
CA GLY A 97 4.37 -25.55 6.28
C GLY A 97 2.97 -26.14 6.34
N ASP A 98 2.74 -27.12 7.22
CA ASP A 98 1.44 -27.80 7.40
C ASP A 98 0.51 -27.08 8.39
N THR A 99 0.98 -25.99 9.01
CA THR A 99 0.21 -25.22 9.98
C THR A 99 -0.93 -24.48 9.28
N LYS A 100 -2.15 -24.61 9.80
CA LYS A 100 -3.35 -23.91 9.31
C LYS A 100 -3.73 -22.77 10.25
N VAL A 101 -4.24 -21.68 9.69
CA VAL A 101 -4.70 -20.52 10.46
C VAL A 101 -5.86 -21.00 11.33
N GLY A 102 -5.75 -20.82 12.64
CA GLY A 102 -6.78 -21.21 13.61
C GLY A 102 -7.89 -20.18 13.73
N ASP A 103 -8.61 -20.22 14.86
CA ASP A 103 -9.54 -19.16 15.22
C ASP A 103 -8.80 -17.82 15.37
N THR A 104 -9.46 -16.72 15.00
CA THR A 104 -8.88 -15.38 15.08
C THR A 104 -8.40 -15.05 16.50
N ASN A 105 -9.14 -15.44 17.55
CA ASN A 105 -8.77 -15.14 18.93
C ASN A 105 -7.48 -15.87 19.34
N ASP A 106 -7.33 -17.13 18.92
CA ASP A 106 -6.13 -17.92 19.19
C ASP A 106 -4.92 -17.36 18.45
N GLU A 107 -5.08 -16.95 17.18
CA GLU A 107 -3.98 -16.37 16.41
C GLU A 107 -3.55 -14.99 16.92
N MET A 108 -4.46 -14.19 17.50
CA MET A 108 -4.11 -12.90 18.11
C MET A 108 -3.10 -13.03 19.27
N GLN A 109 -3.13 -14.16 19.99
CA GLN A 109 -2.23 -14.43 21.11
C GLN A 109 -0.87 -14.97 20.67
N LYS A 110 -0.73 -15.38 19.41
CA LYS A 110 0.50 -15.99 18.90
C LYS A 110 1.47 -14.92 18.38
N PRO A 111 2.78 -15.07 18.62
CA PRO A 111 3.78 -14.18 18.04
C PRO A 111 3.66 -14.15 16.52
N SER A 112 3.64 -12.94 15.98
CA SER A 112 3.42 -12.72 14.55
C SER A 112 4.02 -11.39 14.13
N VAL A 113 4.45 -11.36 12.87
CA VAL A 113 5.03 -10.18 12.23
C VAL A 113 3.90 -9.20 11.91
N LEU A 114 3.96 -7.99 12.47
CA LEU A 114 2.98 -6.95 12.20
C LEU A 114 3.36 -6.19 10.93
N VAL A 115 2.41 -6.10 10.00
CA VAL A 115 2.57 -5.41 8.73
C VAL A 115 1.32 -4.60 8.45
N HIS A 116 1.44 -3.34 8.02
CA HIS A 116 0.28 -2.59 7.53
C HIS A 116 0.14 -2.77 6.03
N MET A 117 -1.07 -3.12 5.61
CA MET A 117 -1.52 -3.11 4.22
C MET A 117 -2.20 -1.76 3.97
N VAL A 118 -1.43 -0.81 3.44
CA VAL A 118 -1.88 0.55 3.18
C VAL A 118 -2.52 0.60 1.79
N ILE A 119 -3.85 0.63 1.77
CA ILE A 119 -4.63 0.73 0.54
C ILE A 119 -4.54 2.16 0.01
N GLN A 120 -4.16 2.30 -1.25
CA GLN A 120 -4.07 3.56 -1.95
C GLN A 120 -5.38 3.79 -2.70
N GLY A 121 -6.01 4.95 -2.48
CA GLY A 121 -7.26 5.26 -3.19
C GLY A 121 -7.05 5.20 -4.70
N ASN A 122 -8.11 4.86 -5.43
CA ASN A 122 -8.14 4.89 -6.89
C ASN A 122 -8.10 6.36 -7.36
N ARG A 123 -6.94 7.01 -7.22
CA ARG A 123 -6.65 8.21 -7.97
C ARG A 123 -6.33 7.72 -9.36
N ALA A 124 -7.10 8.17 -10.36
CA ALA A 124 -6.77 7.96 -11.76
C ALA A 124 -5.27 8.16 -11.96
N PRO A 125 -4.57 7.29 -12.72
CA PRO A 125 -3.15 7.45 -12.96
C PRO A 125 -2.91 8.90 -13.43
N PRO A 126 -1.87 9.59 -12.94
CA PRO A 126 -1.57 10.93 -13.43
C PRO A 126 -1.48 10.82 -14.94
N ALA A 127 -2.38 11.51 -15.64
CA ALA A 127 -2.42 11.52 -17.10
C ALA A 127 -0.99 11.74 -17.59
N GLU A 128 -0.46 10.79 -18.36
CA GLU A 128 0.79 10.98 -19.07
C GLU A 128 0.72 12.34 -19.76
N ASN A 129 1.68 13.19 -19.42
CA ASN A 129 1.87 14.49 -20.05
C ASN A 129 1.67 14.34 -21.56
N SER A 130 0.57 14.91 -22.07
CA SER A 130 0.47 15.29 -23.47
C SER A 130 1.51 16.37 -23.73
N LYS A 131 2.76 15.93 -23.92
CA LYS A 131 3.75 16.62 -24.73
C LYS A 131 3.25 16.55 -26.18
N ARG A 132 2.30 17.42 -26.54
CA ARG A 132 2.07 17.79 -27.94
C ARG A 132 1.97 19.31 -28.05
N GLU A 133 3.06 19.82 -28.62
CA GLU A 133 3.11 20.96 -29.54
C GLU A 133 3.00 22.37 -28.94
N LYS A 134 4.19 22.86 -28.57
CA LYS A 134 4.59 24.24 -28.85
C LYS A 134 4.41 24.52 -30.35
N HIS A 135 3.46 25.35 -30.73
CA HIS A 135 3.61 26.24 -31.89
C HIS A 135 3.05 27.62 -31.55
N LYS A 136 3.93 28.44 -30.97
CA LYS A 136 3.81 29.89 -30.91
C LYS A 136 4.28 30.41 -32.27
N VAL A 137 3.35 30.75 -33.17
CA VAL A 137 3.65 31.60 -34.33
C VAL A 137 2.82 32.87 -34.17
N SER A 138 3.57 33.95 -34.02
CA SER A 138 3.16 35.33 -33.91
C SER A 138 2.53 35.86 -35.19
N SER A 139 1.46 36.64 -35.06
CA SER A 139 1.09 37.70 -36.00
C SER A 139 0.33 38.77 -35.22
N THR A 140 1.01 39.87 -34.92
CA THR A 140 0.47 41.11 -34.33
C THR A 140 -0.46 41.83 -35.30
N PRO A 141 -1.47 42.55 -34.78
CA PRO A 141 -1.59 43.95 -35.13
C PRO A 141 -1.66 44.84 -33.88
N GLU A 142 -0.88 45.91 -33.95
CA GLU A 142 -0.80 47.02 -33.02
C GLU A 142 -2.17 47.66 -32.74
N GLY A 143 -2.41 48.06 -31.49
CA GLY A 143 -3.62 48.80 -31.10
C GLY A 143 -3.77 48.87 -29.59
N GLY A 144 -2.98 49.72 -28.95
CA GLY A 144 -3.05 49.96 -27.50
C GLY A 144 -4.23 50.84 -27.09
N ASN A 145 -4.68 50.67 -25.84
CA ASN A 145 -4.96 51.79 -24.93
C ASN A 145 -5.09 51.30 -23.47
N SER A 146 -4.26 51.93 -22.63
CA SER A 146 -4.29 52.24 -21.19
C SER A 146 -5.37 51.63 -20.25
N GLY A 147 -4.89 51.12 -19.11
CA GLY A 147 -5.68 50.88 -17.90
C GLY A 147 -4.76 50.59 -16.71
N GLU A 148 -4.49 51.61 -15.90
CA GLU A 148 -3.78 51.56 -14.61
C GLU A 148 -4.42 50.58 -13.62
N GLY A 149 -3.61 50.03 -12.70
CA GLY A 149 -4.10 49.78 -11.34
C GLY A 149 -3.74 48.44 -10.70
N HIS A 150 -2.85 48.54 -9.72
CA HIS A 150 -2.85 47.83 -8.44
C HIS A 150 -2.17 46.44 -8.33
N GLU A 151 -0.95 46.51 -7.81
CA GLU A 151 -0.14 45.49 -7.17
C GLU A 151 -0.73 45.12 -5.78
N VAL A 152 -0.88 43.83 -5.43
CA VAL A 152 -0.83 43.37 -4.03
C VAL A 152 -0.25 41.96 -3.96
N LYS A 153 0.96 41.85 -3.43
CA LYS A 153 1.58 40.65 -2.84
C LYS A 153 0.81 40.18 -1.60
N LYS A 154 0.72 38.87 -1.37
CA LYS A 154 1.27 38.18 -0.17
C LYS A 154 0.87 36.70 -0.10
N ASP A 155 1.89 35.86 0.03
CA ASP A 155 1.88 34.55 0.68
C ASP A 155 1.09 34.55 2.00
N SER A 156 0.33 33.48 2.25
CA SER A 156 0.16 32.92 3.60
C SER A 156 -0.52 31.54 3.56
N CYS A 157 0.17 30.55 4.12
CA CYS A 157 -0.29 29.21 4.43
C CYS A 157 -0.93 29.20 5.83
N CYS A 158 -2.06 28.51 6.03
CA CYS A 158 -2.49 27.90 7.31
C CYS A 158 -3.85 27.19 7.16
N CYS A 159 -3.90 25.89 7.41
CA CYS A 159 -5.09 25.23 7.94
C CYS A 159 -4.64 24.15 8.93
N VAL A 160 -4.90 24.46 10.20
CA VAL A 160 -4.74 23.69 11.43
C VAL A 160 -5.96 22.79 11.61
N MET A 161 -5.73 21.56 12.07
CA MET A 161 -6.45 20.97 13.21
C MET A 161 -5.40 20.34 14.12
#